data_AF-A0A6H1MNA3-F1
#
_entry.id   AF-A0A6H1MNA3-F1
#
_cell.length_a   1.000
_cell.length_b   1.000
_cell.length_c   1.000
_cell.angle_alpha   90.00
_cell.angle_beta   90.00
_cell.angle_gamma   90.00
#
_symmetry.space_group_name_H-M   'P 1'
#
loop_
_entity.id
_entity.type
_entity.pdbx_description
1 polymer ?
#
loop_
_entity_poly.entity_id
_entity_poly.type
_entity_poly.pdbx_seq_one_letter_code
_entity_poly.pdbx_strand_id
1 'polypeptide(L)'
;MEYMSPSQSDFLIHFTGRGGRPHPNWVDADIRSMSAKERLQSIVSSGLMRTLPPYGAEMPCVCFSETTIDHLRFLLGDRRYLPWGIVLTRQQALLRGGGTVAYIQDEETLAKFKDARLDHWAVRTGGGTDWTHEREWRIPWRWPKIRLDEVRVILVPNASWRPVPTGEELPELWVRSRIWVWNAKKKVVGEYEPGTLV
;
A
#
# COMPACT_ATOMS: atom_id res chain seq x y z
N MET A 1 5.05 30.77 -0.52
CA MET A 1 3.83 30.68 0.31
C MET A 1 3.50 29.20 0.38
N GLU A 2 3.88 28.53 1.48
CA GLU A 2 3.53 27.12 1.70
C GLU A 2 2.00 27.05 1.83
N TYR A 3 1.34 26.49 0.83
CA TYR A 3 -0.05 26.11 0.98
C TYR A 3 -0.09 25.02 2.05
N MET A 4 -0.52 25.37 3.27
CA MET A 4 -0.93 24.40 4.27
C MET A 4 -2.15 23.67 3.72
N SER A 5 -1.90 22.61 2.96
CA SER A 5 -2.91 21.61 2.63
C SER A 5 -3.55 21.15 3.95
N PRO A 6 -4.86 20.81 3.99
CA PRO A 6 -5.37 20.00 5.08
C PRO A 6 -4.39 18.82 5.25
N SER A 7 -4.06 18.43 6.49
CA SER A 7 -3.00 17.45 6.83
C SER A 7 -3.21 16.03 6.29
N GLN A 8 -4.13 15.89 5.33
CA GLN A 8 -4.37 14.75 4.47
C GLN A 8 -3.37 14.73 3.31
N SER A 9 -2.79 13.57 3.07
CA SER A 9 -1.91 13.36 1.92
C SER A 9 -2.72 13.01 0.67
N ASP A 10 -2.22 13.39 -0.51
CA ASP A 10 -2.73 12.81 -1.75
C ASP A 10 -2.17 11.40 -2.00
N PHE A 11 -1.07 11.02 -1.35
CA PHE A 11 -0.39 9.75 -1.58
C PHE A 11 -0.95 8.62 -0.71
N LEU A 12 -1.35 7.54 -1.37
CA LEU A 12 -1.81 6.29 -0.78
C LEU A 12 -0.78 5.20 -1.10
N ILE A 13 -0.13 4.64 -0.07
CA ILE A 13 0.94 3.66 -0.26
C ILE A 13 0.44 2.26 0.11
N HIS A 14 0.52 1.34 -0.86
CA HIS A 14 0.44 -0.09 -0.59
C HIS A 14 1.85 -0.61 -0.37
N PHE A 15 2.21 -0.87 0.90
CA PHE A 15 3.46 -1.51 1.24
C PHE A 15 3.38 -3.01 0.96
N THR A 16 4.40 -3.55 0.30
CA THR A 16 4.46 -4.99 -0.01
C THR A 16 5.04 -5.81 1.13
N GLY A 17 5.40 -5.22 2.26
CA GLY A 17 5.76 -5.99 3.45
C GLY A 17 5.95 -5.16 4.71
N ARG A 18 5.88 -5.87 5.85
CA ARG A 18 6.09 -5.35 7.19
C ARG A 18 6.87 -6.37 8.00
N GLY A 19 7.98 -5.95 8.60
CA GLY A 19 8.89 -6.83 9.32
C GLY A 19 8.32 -7.38 10.63
N GLY A 20 8.77 -8.58 11.01
CA GLY A 20 8.61 -9.12 12.37
C GLY A 20 7.20 -9.65 12.71
N ARG A 21 6.37 -9.97 11.71
CA ARG A 21 5.16 -10.79 11.89
C ARG A 21 4.99 -11.74 10.71
N PRO A 22 4.77 -13.05 10.94
CA PRO A 22 4.44 -13.98 9.86
C PRO A 22 3.08 -13.60 9.28
N HIS A 23 2.90 -13.87 7.98
CA HIS A 23 1.59 -13.74 7.36
C HIS A 23 0.61 -14.74 7.99
N PRO A 24 -0.66 -14.35 8.19
CA PRO A 24 -1.66 -15.27 8.70
C PRO A 24 -1.84 -16.48 7.79
N ASN A 25 -2.18 -17.64 8.37
CA ASN A 25 -2.26 -18.91 7.63
C ASN A 25 -3.36 -18.95 6.56
N TRP A 26 -4.36 -18.06 6.62
CA TRP A 26 -5.41 -17.93 5.61
C TRP A 26 -4.95 -17.19 4.35
N VAL A 27 -3.76 -16.59 4.35
CA VAL A 27 -3.15 -16.01 3.15
C VAL A 27 -2.52 -17.13 2.32
N ASP A 28 -2.73 -17.10 1.00
CA ASP A 28 -2.17 -18.08 0.04
C ASP A 28 -0.69 -18.36 0.28
N ALA A 29 -0.29 -19.64 0.23
CA ALA A 29 1.09 -20.07 0.47
C ALA A 29 2.11 -19.32 -0.41
N ASP A 30 1.79 -19.12 -1.69
CA ASP A 30 2.63 -18.39 -2.64
C ASP A 30 2.87 -16.92 -2.22
N ILE A 31 1.88 -16.29 -1.60
CA ILE A 31 2.01 -14.91 -1.10
C ILE A 31 2.85 -14.90 0.18
N ARG A 32 2.66 -15.90 1.04
CA ARG A 32 3.41 -16.05 2.30
C ARG A 32 4.88 -16.32 2.07
N SER A 33 5.24 -17.00 0.98
CA SER A 33 6.63 -17.29 0.62
C SER A 33 7.36 -16.10 -0.02
N MET A 34 6.64 -15.13 -0.59
CA MET A 34 7.24 -13.95 -1.20
C MET A 34 7.73 -12.96 -0.13
N SER A 35 8.98 -12.54 -0.25
CA SER A 35 9.51 -11.33 0.38
C SER A 35 8.80 -10.07 -0.14
N ALA A 36 8.95 -8.95 0.58
CA ALA A 36 8.42 -7.66 0.15
C ALA A 36 8.94 -7.23 -1.23
N LYS A 37 10.23 -7.50 -1.50
CA LYS A 37 10.89 -7.27 -2.78
C LYS A 37 10.23 -8.08 -3.90
N GLU A 38 10.09 -9.40 -3.71
CA GLU A 38 9.49 -10.29 -4.72
C GLU A 38 8.04 -9.96 -5.00
N ARG A 39 7.28 -9.55 -3.97
CA ARG A 39 5.90 -9.10 -4.13
C ARG A 39 5.82 -7.81 -4.95
N LEU A 40 6.69 -6.83 -4.70
CA LEU A 40 6.74 -5.62 -5.51
C LEU A 40 7.15 -5.96 -6.95
N GLN A 41 8.17 -6.80 -7.13
CA GLN A 41 8.62 -7.26 -8.44
C GLN A 41 7.47 -7.89 -9.23
N SER A 42 6.73 -8.81 -8.61
CA SER A 42 5.56 -9.45 -9.21
C SER A 42 4.50 -8.44 -9.68
N ILE A 43 4.20 -7.43 -8.86
CA ILE A 43 3.24 -6.36 -9.21
C ILE A 43 3.76 -5.53 -10.38
N VAL A 44 5.02 -5.07 -10.32
CA VAL A 44 5.59 -4.19 -11.34
C VAL A 44 5.74 -4.91 -12.69
N SER A 45 6.16 -6.18 -12.68
CA SER A 45 6.32 -6.97 -13.90
C SER A 45 4.99 -7.36 -14.54
N SER A 46 3.95 -7.66 -13.75
CA SER A 46 2.66 -8.11 -14.28
C SER A 46 1.63 -7.00 -14.47
N GLY A 47 1.81 -5.85 -13.83
CA GLY A 47 0.78 -4.81 -13.72
C GLY A 47 -0.45 -5.26 -12.91
N LEU A 48 -0.35 -6.33 -12.13
CA LEU A 48 -1.48 -6.90 -11.37
C LEU A 48 -1.17 -6.91 -9.87
N MET A 49 -2.08 -6.35 -9.08
CA MET A 49 -2.07 -6.50 -7.62
C MET A 49 -3.04 -7.58 -7.19
N ARG A 50 -2.62 -8.45 -6.28
CA ARG A 50 -3.54 -9.41 -5.63
C ARG A 50 -4.41 -8.68 -4.61
N THR A 51 -5.65 -9.10 -4.49
CA THR A 51 -6.60 -8.62 -3.49
C THR A 51 -6.81 -9.69 -2.43
N LEU A 52 -6.87 -9.29 -1.17
CA LEU A 52 -7.09 -10.21 -0.05
C LEU A 52 -8.12 -9.62 0.92
N PRO A 53 -8.92 -10.46 1.59
CA PRO A 53 -9.78 -9.98 2.68
C PRO A 53 -8.92 -9.32 3.77
N PRO A 54 -9.23 -8.07 4.18
CA PRO A 54 -8.54 -7.46 5.30
C PRO A 54 -8.94 -8.15 6.60
N TYR A 55 -8.18 -7.91 7.67
CA TYR A 55 -8.45 -8.54 8.96
C TYR A 55 -9.87 -8.21 9.45
N GLY A 56 -10.66 -9.25 9.73
CA GLY A 56 -12.01 -9.11 10.27
C GLY A 56 -13.09 -8.81 9.23
N ALA A 57 -12.79 -8.88 7.93
CA ALA A 57 -13.79 -8.74 6.86
C ALA A 57 -13.65 -9.81 5.78
N GLU A 58 -14.73 -10.03 5.01
CA GLU A 58 -14.77 -11.05 3.95
C GLU A 58 -14.49 -10.50 2.54
N MET A 59 -14.90 -9.27 2.25
CA MET A 59 -14.70 -8.65 0.94
C MET A 59 -13.19 -8.44 0.67
N PRO A 60 -12.63 -9.01 -0.41
CA PRO A 60 -11.23 -8.77 -0.74
C PRO A 60 -10.99 -7.31 -1.13
N CYS A 61 -9.85 -6.77 -0.68
CA CYS A 61 -9.46 -5.39 -0.92
C CYS A 61 -7.98 -5.30 -1.32
N VAL A 62 -7.61 -4.17 -1.93
CA VAL A 62 -6.25 -3.65 -1.84
C VAL A 62 -6.25 -2.54 -0.78
N CYS A 63 -5.41 -2.70 0.24
CA CYS A 63 -5.28 -1.74 1.32
C CYS A 63 -4.08 -0.82 1.10
N PHE A 64 -4.25 0.45 1.47
CA PHE A 64 -3.23 1.50 1.39
C PHE A 64 -3.17 2.28 2.69
N SER A 65 -2.04 2.93 2.95
CA SER A 65 -1.91 3.93 4.00
C SER A 65 -1.82 5.33 3.39
N GLU A 66 -2.69 6.24 3.82
CA GLU A 66 -2.57 7.66 3.47
C GLU A 66 -1.32 8.25 4.14
N THR A 67 -0.37 8.71 3.33
CA THR A 67 0.99 8.92 3.80
C THR A 67 1.57 10.24 3.31
N THR A 68 1.78 11.19 4.22
CA THR A 68 2.70 12.33 4.01
C THR A 68 4.15 11.83 4.11
N ILE A 69 5.14 12.65 3.71
CA ILE A 69 6.56 12.26 3.88
C ILE A 69 6.92 12.02 5.35
N ASP A 70 6.40 12.83 6.28
CA ASP A 70 6.59 12.60 7.73
C ASP A 70 5.92 11.33 8.21
N HIS A 71 4.72 11.03 7.70
CA HIS A 71 4.07 9.77 8.01
C HIS A 71 4.86 8.57 7.46
N LEU A 72 5.45 8.67 6.26
CA LEU A 72 6.31 7.63 5.70
C LEU A 72 7.52 7.34 6.60
N ARG A 73 8.17 8.40 7.12
CA ARG A 73 9.28 8.28 8.08
C ARG A 73 8.86 7.48 9.30
N PHE A 74 7.70 7.78 9.86
CA PHE A 74 7.13 7.08 11.00
C PHE A 74 6.81 5.61 10.68
N LEU A 75 6.17 5.33 9.54
CA LEU A 75 5.81 3.96 9.17
C LEU A 75 7.05 3.06 8.98
N LEU A 76 8.06 3.57 8.27
CA LEU A 76 9.30 2.84 7.98
C LEU A 76 10.22 2.75 9.21
N GLY A 77 10.26 3.77 10.06
CA GLY A 77 11.11 3.82 11.26
C GLY A 77 10.53 3.07 12.45
N ASP A 78 9.25 3.30 12.75
CA ASP A 78 8.66 2.93 14.05
C ASP A 78 7.61 1.81 13.93
N ARG A 79 7.03 1.61 12.73
CA ARG A 79 5.95 0.63 12.50
C ARG A 79 6.36 -0.60 11.70
N ARG A 80 7.67 -0.74 11.41
CA ARG A 80 8.31 -1.88 10.74
C ARG A 80 7.88 -2.08 9.29
N TYR A 81 7.28 -1.08 8.65
CA TYR A 81 7.00 -1.16 7.21
C TYR A 81 8.32 -1.23 6.43
N LEU A 82 8.33 -1.99 5.35
CA LEU A 82 9.49 -2.11 4.49
C LEU A 82 9.34 -1.14 3.30
N PRO A 83 10.42 -0.51 2.83
CA PRO A 83 10.38 0.51 1.76
C PRO A 83 10.24 -0.12 0.37
N TRP A 84 9.22 -0.97 0.21
CA TRP A 84 8.81 -1.60 -1.04
C TRP A 84 7.32 -1.37 -1.18
N GLY A 85 6.89 -0.67 -2.24
CA GLY A 85 5.47 -0.34 -2.36
C GLY A 85 5.06 0.30 -3.67
N ILE A 86 3.75 0.32 -3.86
CA ILE A 86 3.07 1.03 -4.94
C ILE A 86 2.35 2.23 -4.34
N VAL A 87 2.48 3.39 -4.98
CA VAL A 87 1.81 4.61 -4.57
C VAL A 87 0.77 5.02 -5.61
N LEU A 88 -0.45 5.25 -5.15
CA LEU A 88 -1.53 5.86 -5.92
C LEU A 88 -1.85 7.25 -5.37
N THR A 89 -2.50 8.08 -6.19
CA THR A 89 -3.20 9.27 -5.68
C THR A 89 -4.56 8.89 -5.09
N ARG A 90 -5.15 9.76 -4.26
CA ARG A 90 -6.54 9.57 -3.79
C ARG A 90 -7.51 9.51 -4.95
N GLN A 91 -7.32 10.36 -5.96
CA GLN A 91 -8.14 10.34 -7.17
C GLN A 91 -8.06 8.98 -7.89
N GLN A 92 -6.86 8.41 -8.02
CA GLN A 92 -6.68 7.07 -8.62
C GLN A 92 -7.40 5.97 -7.83
N ALA A 93 -7.43 6.05 -6.50
CA ALA A 93 -8.17 5.10 -5.67
C ALA A 93 -9.69 5.29 -5.78
N LEU A 94 -10.17 6.53 -5.70
CA LEU A 94 -11.60 6.88 -5.80
C LEU A 94 -12.21 6.43 -7.14
N LEU A 95 -11.49 6.65 -8.25
CA LEU A 95 -11.92 6.19 -9.59
C LEU A 95 -12.06 4.67 -9.70
N ARG A 96 -11.46 3.91 -8.77
CA ARG A 96 -11.57 2.45 -8.68
C ARG A 96 -12.58 2.00 -7.62
N GLY A 97 -13.41 2.92 -7.10
CA GLY A 97 -14.37 2.64 -6.03
C GLY A 97 -13.72 2.51 -4.64
N GLY A 98 -12.49 3.00 -4.48
CA GLY A 98 -11.81 3.02 -3.19
C GLY A 98 -12.23 4.17 -2.30
N GLY A 99 -11.84 4.11 -1.03
CA GLY A 99 -12.18 5.12 -0.02
C GLY A 99 -11.48 4.90 1.32
N THR A 100 -11.73 5.80 2.26
CA THR A 100 -11.28 5.70 3.65
C THR A 100 -12.07 4.65 4.42
N VAL A 101 -11.46 4.04 5.42
CA VAL A 101 -12.17 3.19 6.39
C VAL A 101 -12.63 3.99 7.61
N ALA A 102 -13.68 3.51 8.28
CA ALA A 102 -14.10 3.98 9.59
C ALA A 102 -13.38 3.20 10.69
N TYR A 103 -12.83 3.90 11.67
CA TYR A 103 -12.26 3.30 12.88
C TYR A 103 -13.32 3.25 13.98
N ILE A 104 -13.69 2.04 14.39
CA ILE A 104 -14.85 1.81 15.26
C ILE A 104 -14.38 1.11 16.53
N GLN A 105 -14.80 1.60 17.69
CA GLN A 105 -14.44 1.01 19.00
C GLN A 105 -15.56 0.18 19.60
N ASP A 106 -16.81 0.55 19.36
CA ASP A 106 -17.95 -0.13 19.95
C ASP A 106 -18.42 -1.31 19.08
N GLU A 107 -18.72 -2.43 19.73
CA GLU A 107 -19.14 -3.66 19.04
C GLU A 107 -20.50 -3.52 18.36
N GLU A 108 -21.40 -2.68 18.91
CA GLU A 108 -22.75 -2.49 18.36
C GLU A 108 -22.70 -1.82 16.99
N THR A 109 -21.86 -0.80 16.82
CA THR A 109 -21.65 -0.12 15.54
C THR A 109 -20.86 -1.00 14.58
N LEU A 110 -19.87 -1.75 15.06
CA LEU A 110 -19.19 -2.72 14.21
C LEU A 110 -20.15 -3.80 13.67
N ALA A 111 -21.10 -4.26 14.50
CA ALA A 111 -22.15 -5.18 14.09
C ALA A 111 -23.05 -4.57 13.00
N LYS A 112 -23.41 -3.28 13.10
CA LYS A 112 -24.18 -2.58 12.05
C LYS A 112 -23.47 -2.58 10.69
N PHE A 113 -22.15 -2.40 10.65
CA PHE A 113 -21.37 -2.52 9.41
C PHE A 113 -21.43 -3.95 8.86
N LYS A 114 -21.32 -4.96 9.72
CA LYS A 114 -21.40 -6.37 9.32
C LYS A 114 -22.78 -6.75 8.79
N ASP A 115 -23.85 -6.35 9.46
CA ASP A 115 -25.23 -6.61 9.05
C ASP A 115 -25.54 -5.96 7.69
N ALA A 116 -24.96 -4.78 7.43
CA ALA A 116 -25.03 -4.11 6.15
C ALA A 116 -24.09 -4.68 5.07
N ARG A 117 -23.26 -5.68 5.40
CA ARG A 117 -22.18 -6.24 4.53
C ARG A 117 -21.16 -5.18 4.08
N LEU A 118 -20.88 -4.23 4.97
CA LEU A 118 -19.92 -3.13 4.82
C LEU A 118 -18.74 -3.24 5.79
N ASP A 119 -18.57 -4.37 6.47
CA ASP A 119 -17.45 -4.71 7.36
C ASP A 119 -16.07 -4.38 6.78
N HIS A 120 -15.90 -4.51 5.46
CA HIS A 120 -14.69 -4.11 4.75
C HIS A 120 -14.43 -2.60 4.70
N TRP A 121 -15.35 -1.75 5.13
CA TRP A 121 -15.13 -0.31 5.35
C TRP A 121 -14.87 0.02 6.83
N ALA A 122 -14.80 -0.98 7.70
CA ALA A 122 -14.56 -0.79 9.13
C ALA A 122 -13.21 -1.40 9.56
N VAL A 123 -12.60 -0.77 10.56
CA VAL A 123 -11.46 -1.28 11.32
C VAL A 123 -11.80 -1.18 12.80
N ARG A 124 -11.81 -2.33 13.48
CA ARG A 124 -11.94 -2.38 14.93
C ARG A 124 -10.71 -1.74 15.58
N THR A 125 -10.94 -0.80 16.50
CA THR A 125 -9.93 -0.20 17.37
C THR A 125 -10.36 -0.33 18.84
N GLY A 126 -9.45 -0.09 19.77
CA GLY A 126 -9.71 -0.27 21.21
C GLY A 126 -9.20 -1.62 21.76
N GLY A 127 -9.31 -1.82 23.08
CA GLY A 127 -8.83 -3.04 23.74
C GLY A 127 -7.31 -3.30 23.56
N GLY A 128 -6.51 -2.24 23.49
CA GLY A 128 -5.06 -2.33 23.23
C GLY A 128 -4.66 -2.45 21.75
N THR A 129 -5.63 -2.41 20.83
CA THR A 129 -5.39 -2.45 19.39
C THR A 129 -5.64 -1.07 18.77
N ASP A 130 -4.59 -0.42 18.30
CA ASP A 130 -4.67 0.87 17.60
C ASP A 130 -3.99 0.79 16.22
N TRP A 131 -4.82 0.94 15.18
CA TRP A 131 -4.44 0.97 13.77
C TRP A 131 -4.74 2.32 13.11
N THR A 132 -5.16 3.33 13.88
CA THR A 132 -5.53 4.65 13.35
C THR A 132 -4.38 5.36 12.66
N HIS A 133 -3.15 5.11 13.13
CA HIS A 133 -1.94 5.58 12.50
C HIS A 133 -1.80 5.13 11.04
N GLU A 134 -2.36 3.98 10.63
CA GLU A 134 -2.23 3.52 9.25
C GLU A 134 -3.01 4.39 8.26
N ARG A 135 -3.99 5.19 8.74
CA ARG A 135 -4.87 6.02 7.92
C ARG A 135 -5.36 5.24 6.69
N GLU A 136 -6.00 4.11 6.96
CA GLU A 136 -6.21 3.05 5.98
C GLU A 136 -7.24 3.48 4.92
N TRP A 137 -6.89 3.22 3.67
CA TRP A 137 -7.75 3.29 2.51
C TRP A 137 -7.89 1.90 1.90
N ARG A 138 -9.05 1.60 1.33
CA ARG A 138 -9.31 0.30 0.67
C ARG A 138 -9.89 0.51 -0.71
N ILE A 139 -9.50 -0.34 -1.65
CA ILE A 139 -10.18 -0.56 -2.94
C ILE A 139 -10.80 -1.96 -2.89
N PRO A 140 -12.11 -2.10 -2.68
CA PRO A 140 -12.78 -3.40 -2.69
C PRO A 140 -12.82 -3.99 -4.09
N TRP A 141 -12.51 -5.28 -4.22
CA TRP A 141 -12.46 -5.95 -5.51
C TRP A 141 -12.75 -7.44 -5.37
N ARG A 142 -13.76 -7.94 -6.08
CA ARG A 142 -14.20 -9.34 -5.93
C ARG A 142 -13.32 -10.35 -6.65
N TRP A 143 -12.51 -9.90 -7.61
CA TRP A 143 -11.63 -10.77 -8.39
C TRP A 143 -10.27 -10.90 -7.71
N PRO A 144 -9.53 -12.02 -7.88
CA PRO A 144 -8.27 -12.25 -7.17
C PRO A 144 -7.17 -11.21 -7.44
N LYS A 145 -7.30 -10.47 -8.55
CA LYS A 145 -6.34 -9.45 -8.97
C LYS A 145 -7.05 -8.22 -9.52
N ILE A 146 -6.47 -7.05 -9.25
CA ILE A 146 -6.81 -5.78 -9.88
C ILE A 146 -5.65 -5.32 -10.77
N ARG A 147 -5.98 -4.77 -11.94
CA ARG A 147 -5.00 -4.23 -12.88
C ARG A 147 -4.61 -2.82 -12.51
N LEU A 148 -3.32 -2.54 -12.61
CA LEU A 148 -2.71 -1.23 -12.48
C LEU A 148 -2.24 -0.77 -13.85
N ASP A 149 -3.06 0.01 -14.55
CA ASP A 149 -2.66 0.62 -15.82
C ASP A 149 -1.69 1.80 -15.61
N GLU A 150 -1.76 2.41 -14.43
CA GLU A 150 -0.91 3.52 -14.03
C GLU A 150 -0.74 3.51 -12.50
N VAL A 151 0.47 3.75 -12.04
CA VAL A 151 0.75 4.09 -10.64
C VAL A 151 1.52 5.39 -10.59
N ARG A 152 1.26 6.20 -9.56
CA ARG A 152 1.90 7.50 -9.40
C ARG A 152 3.40 7.35 -9.16
N VAL A 153 3.76 6.45 -8.24
CA VAL A 153 5.14 6.20 -7.82
C VAL A 153 5.34 4.72 -7.50
N ILE A 154 6.55 4.21 -7.74
CA ILE A 154 7.06 2.96 -7.16
C ILE A 154 8.09 3.29 -6.07
N LEU A 155 7.89 2.78 -4.85
CA LEU A 155 8.77 2.99 -3.70
C LEU A 155 9.76 1.83 -3.55
N VAL A 156 11.05 2.15 -3.48
CA VAL A 156 12.17 1.18 -3.35
C VAL A 156 13.22 1.67 -2.34
N PRO A 157 14.03 0.78 -1.73
CA PRO A 157 15.09 1.19 -0.78
C PRO A 157 16.39 1.66 -1.43
N ASN A 158 16.58 1.38 -2.72
CA ASN A 158 17.86 1.60 -3.40
C ASN A 158 17.64 1.88 -4.89
N ALA A 159 18.28 2.94 -5.39
CA ALA A 159 18.21 3.34 -6.79
C ALA A 159 18.82 2.31 -7.75
N SER A 160 19.69 1.42 -7.27
CA SER A 160 20.27 0.36 -8.10
C SER A 160 19.37 -0.87 -8.25
N TRP A 161 18.21 -0.91 -7.59
CA TRP A 161 17.27 -2.02 -7.76
C TRP A 161 16.51 -1.89 -9.08
N ARG A 162 16.37 -3.01 -9.79
CA ARG A 162 15.54 -3.14 -10.99
C ARG A 162 14.53 -4.28 -10.80
N PRO A 163 13.32 -4.17 -11.38
CA PRO A 163 12.31 -5.23 -11.34
C PRO A 163 12.66 -6.43 -12.24
N VAL A 164 13.67 -6.30 -13.09
CA VAL A 164 14.19 -7.34 -13.99
C VAL A 164 15.73 -7.29 -14.02
N PRO A 165 16.41 -8.40 -14.36
CA PRO A 165 17.86 -8.43 -14.57
C PRO A 165 18.38 -7.35 -15.53
N THR A 166 19.65 -6.94 -15.35
CA THR A 166 20.32 -6.00 -16.26
C THR A 166 20.39 -6.58 -17.68
N GLY A 167 19.99 -5.78 -18.66
CA GLY A 167 19.92 -6.18 -20.08
C GLY A 167 18.55 -6.67 -20.53
N GLU A 168 17.62 -6.94 -19.60
CA GLU A 168 16.22 -7.18 -19.94
C GLU A 168 15.42 -5.88 -20.09
N GLU A 169 14.39 -5.94 -20.93
CA GLU A 169 13.44 -4.86 -21.13
C GLU A 169 12.68 -4.56 -19.83
N LEU A 170 12.63 -3.28 -19.46
CA LEU A 170 11.96 -2.87 -18.23
C LEU A 170 10.43 -2.98 -18.39
N PRO A 171 9.71 -3.44 -17.35
CA PRO A 171 8.25 -3.44 -17.37
C PRO A 171 7.69 -2.04 -17.62
N GLU A 172 6.62 -1.94 -18.39
CA GLU A 172 5.98 -0.67 -18.74
C GLU A 172 5.65 0.17 -17.49
N LEU A 173 5.16 -0.47 -16.42
CA LEU A 173 4.83 0.22 -15.17
C LEU A 173 6.07 0.88 -14.54
N TRP A 174 7.25 0.26 -14.64
CA TRP A 174 8.50 0.86 -14.16
C TRP A 174 8.91 2.08 -14.99
N VAL A 175 8.81 1.96 -16.32
CA VAL A 175 9.23 3.04 -17.24
C VAL A 175 8.33 4.26 -17.10
N ARG A 176 7.02 4.07 -16.88
CA ARG A 176 6.02 5.14 -16.86
C ARG A 176 5.82 5.79 -15.50
N SER A 177 6.32 5.19 -14.43
CA SER A 177 6.13 5.70 -13.07
C SER A 177 7.33 6.44 -12.54
N ARG A 178 7.07 7.43 -11.68
CA ARG A 178 8.13 8.02 -10.85
C ARG A 178 8.67 6.96 -9.90
N ILE A 179 9.95 7.05 -9.57
CA ILE A 179 10.58 6.17 -8.58
C ILE A 179 10.93 6.98 -7.34
N TRP A 180 10.45 6.53 -6.19
CA TRP A 180 10.87 7.04 -4.89
C TRP A 180 11.88 6.10 -4.27
N VAL A 181 13.06 6.61 -3.98
CA VAL A 181 14.14 5.87 -3.34
C VAL A 181 14.24 6.31 -1.88
N TRP A 182 13.90 5.41 -0.97
CA TRP A 182 14.02 5.67 0.46
C TRP A 182 15.47 5.59 0.92
N ASN A 183 16.01 6.72 1.40
CA ASN A 183 17.31 6.76 2.05
C ASN A 183 17.17 6.51 3.56
N ALA A 184 17.42 5.27 3.99
CA ALA A 184 17.28 4.89 5.40
C ALA A 184 18.18 5.68 6.37
N LYS A 185 19.38 6.10 5.93
CA LYS A 185 20.32 6.85 6.78
C LYS A 185 19.84 8.28 7.03
N LYS A 186 19.38 8.95 5.98
CA LYS A 186 18.93 10.35 6.03
C LYS A 186 17.43 10.48 6.36
N LYS A 187 16.68 9.38 6.33
CA LYS A 187 15.22 9.35 6.46
C LYS A 187 14.52 10.30 5.48
N VAL A 188 14.97 10.30 4.23
CA VAL A 188 14.40 11.13 3.14
C VAL A 188 14.09 10.27 1.92
N VAL A 189 13.19 10.77 1.08
CA VAL A 189 12.90 10.21 -0.24
C VAL A 189 13.68 10.98 -1.29
N GLY A 190 14.43 10.26 -2.13
CA GLY A 190 14.91 10.78 -3.40
C GLY A 190 13.89 10.48 -4.49
N GLU A 191 13.55 11.47 -5.31
CA GLU A 191 12.57 11.34 -6.38
C GLU A 191 13.25 11.28 -7.75
N TYR A 192 12.81 10.35 -8.58
CA TYR A 192 13.29 10.17 -9.95
C TYR A 192 12.10 10.19 -10.90
N GLU A 193 12.20 11.00 -11.95
CA GLU A 193 11.16 11.07 -12.98
C GLU A 193 11.10 9.76 -13.79
N PRO A 194 9.95 9.46 -14.42
CA PRO A 194 9.78 8.26 -15.24
C PRO A 194 10.91 8.10 -16.27
N GLY A 195 11.41 6.88 -16.44
CA GLY A 195 12.50 6.57 -17.38
C GLY A 195 13.90 7.05 -16.96
N THR A 196 14.07 7.64 -15.77
CA THR A 196 15.42 8.07 -15.31
C THR A 196 16.25 6.90 -14.80
N LEU A 197 15.63 5.95 -14.10
CA LEU A 197 16.29 4.75 -13.57
C LEU A 197 16.12 3.59 -14.54
N VAL A 198 16.85 3.67 -15.66
CA VAL A 198 16.93 2.60 -16.67
C VAL A 198 18.05 1.62 -16.38
#